data_AF-A0A2H5B2C6-F1
#
_entry.id   AF-A0A2H5B2C6-F1
#
_cell.length_a   1.000
_cell.length_b   1.000
_cell.length_c   1.000
_cell.angle_alpha   90.00
_cell.angle_beta   90.00
_cell.angle_gamma   90.00
#
_symmetry.space_group_name_H-M   'P 1'
#
loop_
_entity.id
_entity.type
_entity.pdbx_description
1 polymer ?
#
loop_
_entity_poly.entity_id
_entity_poly.type
_entity_poly.pdbx_seq_one_letter_code
_entity_poly.pdbx_strand_id
1 'polypeptide(L)'
;MGYAPRARVEQRSVRHAVPAALAAAAERAGLDRSGWVEQGGADSVLAVLPEGDPADEARLVGPFAQALAGLLDAYNGRASAQEQVRLRMAVHRGLAERGPLGYHGPGPVLVSRLADSRPLRQALTASTASLALALSGEVFQATVPPLRAEDFRELRVRLAEREYAEPVWLWLPTGDVHALELPEAEPQLEPAEPAEPEPAPQAEAPAPQVDAPAPQVVNRFEGAVDARGAVFGIVQDRR
;
A
#
# COMPACT_ATOMS: atom_id res chain seq x y z
N MET A 1 -36.79 -8.87 0.56
CA MET A 1 -35.76 -9.93 0.52
C MET A 1 -34.41 -9.23 0.35
N GLY A 2 -33.39 -9.27 1.18
CA GLY A 2 -33.04 -10.15 2.30
C GLY A 2 -31.54 -10.48 2.26
N TYR A 3 -30.66 -9.49 1.98
CA TYR A 3 -29.22 -9.67 1.78
C TYR A 3 -28.45 -8.89 2.86
N ALA A 4 -28.15 -9.52 4.02
CA ALA A 4 -27.45 -8.81 5.10
C ALA A 4 -26.75 -9.65 6.20
N PRO A 5 -27.11 -10.91 6.51
CA PRO A 5 -26.46 -11.60 7.65
C PRO A 5 -25.13 -12.26 7.31
N ARG A 6 -25.05 -13.00 6.19
CA ARG A 6 -23.85 -13.78 5.82
C ARG A 6 -22.70 -12.89 5.36
N ALA A 7 -22.95 -11.99 4.40
CA ALA A 7 -21.97 -11.01 3.93
C ALA A 7 -21.33 -10.15 5.03
N ARG A 8 -22.06 -9.80 6.11
CA ARG A 8 -21.51 -9.03 7.24
C ARG A 8 -20.63 -9.86 8.18
N VAL A 9 -20.94 -11.15 8.35
CA VAL A 9 -20.10 -12.08 9.12
C VAL A 9 -18.84 -12.42 8.32
N GLU A 10 -18.98 -12.65 7.02
CA GLU A 10 -17.89 -12.92 6.06
C GLU A 10 -16.91 -11.73 5.99
N GLN A 11 -17.40 -10.50 5.84
CA GLN A 11 -16.56 -9.28 5.85
C GLN A 11 -15.85 -9.05 7.19
N ARG A 12 -16.46 -9.45 8.31
CA ARG A 12 -15.88 -9.33 9.66
C ARG A 12 -14.76 -10.36 9.87
N SER A 13 -14.90 -11.58 9.35
CA SER A 13 -13.89 -12.63 9.42
C SER A 13 -12.61 -12.24 8.67
N VAL A 14 -12.74 -11.69 7.45
CA VAL A 14 -11.59 -11.20 6.66
C VAL A 14 -10.87 -10.04 7.37
N ARG A 15 -11.63 -9.08 7.94
CA ARG A 15 -11.06 -7.95 8.70
C ARG A 15 -10.26 -8.36 9.94
N HIS A 16 -10.54 -9.52 10.52
CA HIS A 16 -9.76 -10.06 11.65
C HIS A 16 -8.65 -11.03 11.21
N ALA A 17 -8.75 -11.62 10.02
CA ALA A 17 -7.78 -12.59 9.51
C ALA A 17 -6.41 -11.96 9.25
N VAL A 18 -6.36 -10.77 8.64
CA VAL A 18 -5.08 -10.10 8.33
C VAL A 18 -4.33 -9.68 9.60
N PRO A 19 -4.92 -8.94 10.56
CA PRO A 19 -4.22 -8.61 11.81
C PRO A 19 -3.75 -9.84 12.57
N ALA A 20 -4.55 -10.90 12.63
CA ALA A 20 -4.18 -12.15 13.30
C ALA A 20 -3.02 -12.88 12.59
N ALA A 21 -3.04 -12.94 11.25
CA ALA A 21 -1.96 -13.54 10.47
C ALA A 21 -0.65 -12.77 10.63
N LEU A 22 -0.70 -11.43 10.61
CA LEU A 22 0.47 -10.60 10.85
C LEU A 22 1.02 -10.83 12.27
N ALA A 23 0.15 -10.97 13.28
CA ALA A 23 0.59 -11.16 14.67
C ALA A 23 1.28 -12.53 14.84
N ALA A 24 0.65 -13.60 14.35
CA ALA A 24 1.21 -14.94 14.38
C ALA A 24 2.51 -15.07 13.55
N ALA A 25 2.64 -14.33 12.44
CA ALA A 25 3.86 -14.30 11.65
C ALA A 25 5.02 -13.67 12.43
N ALA A 26 4.76 -12.58 13.17
CA ALA A 26 5.78 -11.95 14.00
C ALA A 26 6.23 -12.84 15.17
N GLU A 27 5.29 -13.49 15.85
CA GLU A 27 5.62 -14.45 16.90
C GLU A 27 6.51 -15.58 16.37
N ARG A 28 6.19 -16.14 15.20
CA ARG A 28 7.00 -17.19 14.54
C ARG A 28 8.38 -16.71 14.12
N ALA A 29 8.50 -15.45 13.75
CA ALA A 29 9.77 -14.82 13.37
C ALA A 29 10.60 -14.35 14.57
N GLY A 30 10.06 -14.41 15.80
CA GLY A 30 10.71 -13.87 16.99
C GLY A 30 10.78 -12.35 17.00
N LEU A 31 9.84 -11.68 16.32
CA LEU A 31 9.74 -10.22 16.26
C LEU A 31 8.82 -9.69 17.36
N ASP A 32 9.29 -8.70 18.11
CA ASP A 32 8.48 -8.00 19.10
C ASP A 32 7.68 -6.86 18.43
N ARG A 33 6.39 -7.11 18.20
CA ARG A 33 5.47 -6.10 17.65
C ARG A 33 5.00 -5.06 18.65
N SER A 34 5.23 -5.25 19.95
CA SER A 34 4.78 -4.27 20.94
C SER A 34 5.50 -2.92 20.79
N GLY A 35 6.71 -2.93 20.23
CA GLY A 35 7.47 -1.74 19.87
C GLY A 35 7.11 -1.13 18.51
N TRP A 36 6.28 -1.80 17.70
CA TRP A 36 5.91 -1.30 16.38
C TRP A 36 4.83 -0.24 16.52
N VAL A 37 5.01 0.86 15.81
CA VAL A 37 3.96 1.87 15.71
C VAL A 37 3.20 1.65 14.42
N GLU A 38 1.93 1.30 14.57
CA GLU A 38 1.05 0.96 13.45
C GLU A 38 0.09 2.11 13.15
N GLN A 39 -0.03 2.43 11.87
CA GLN A 39 -1.06 3.29 11.31
C GLN A 39 -1.94 2.45 10.39
N GLY A 40 -3.14 2.14 10.86
CA GLY A 40 -4.14 1.42 10.08
C GLY A 40 -4.88 2.34 9.12
N GLY A 41 -4.91 1.96 7.85
CA GLY A 41 -5.89 2.38 6.86
C GLY A 41 -7.08 1.41 6.80
N ALA A 42 -8.02 1.65 5.88
CA ALA A 42 -9.16 0.76 5.70
C ALA A 42 -8.73 -0.67 5.28
N ASP A 43 -7.71 -0.76 4.42
CA ASP A 43 -7.20 -1.99 3.79
C ASP A 43 -5.66 -2.08 3.78
N SER A 44 -4.98 -1.19 4.49
CA SER A 44 -3.52 -1.14 4.58
C SER A 44 -3.08 -0.95 6.03
N VAL A 45 -1.89 -1.43 6.36
CA VAL A 45 -1.25 -1.14 7.65
C VAL A 45 0.16 -0.68 7.35
N LEU A 46 0.50 0.53 7.79
CA LEU A 46 1.87 0.99 7.85
C LEU A 46 2.40 0.67 9.24
N ALA A 47 3.48 -0.10 9.32
CA ALA A 47 4.19 -0.38 10.56
C ALA A 47 5.57 0.23 10.51
N VAL A 48 5.88 1.11 11.46
CA VAL A 48 7.23 1.65 11.65
C VAL A 48 7.88 0.88 12.80
N LEU A 49 8.94 0.15 12.47
CA LEU A 49 9.73 -0.60 13.42
C LEU A 49 10.64 0.39 14.18
N PRO A 50 10.87 0.18 15.49
CA PRO A 50 11.83 0.97 16.23
C PRO A 50 13.23 0.79 15.63
N GLU A 51 14.10 1.79 15.80
CA GLU A 51 15.53 1.59 15.57
C GLU A 51 16.02 0.46 16.47
N GLY A 52 16.42 -0.65 15.86
CA GLY A 52 16.61 -1.91 16.56
C GLY A 52 17.72 -2.76 15.97
N ASP A 53 17.76 -4.02 16.38
CA ASP A 53 18.76 -4.99 15.93
C ASP A 53 18.66 -5.18 14.40
N PRO A 54 19.77 -5.07 13.64
CA PRO A 54 19.79 -5.44 12.22
C PRO A 54 19.23 -6.84 11.94
N ALA A 55 19.28 -7.76 12.92
CA ALA A 55 18.68 -9.08 12.83
C ALA A 55 17.14 -9.04 12.69
N ASP A 56 16.47 -7.99 13.17
CA ASP A 56 15.02 -7.86 13.05
C ASP A 56 14.60 -7.55 11.61
N GLU A 57 15.40 -6.80 10.85
CA GLU A 57 15.14 -6.59 9.42
C GLU A 57 15.29 -7.89 8.64
N ALA A 58 16.33 -8.69 8.93
CA ALA A 58 16.51 -10.01 8.33
C ALA A 58 15.35 -10.97 8.71
N ARG A 59 14.90 -10.95 9.97
CA ARG A 59 13.74 -11.72 10.44
C ARG A 59 12.45 -11.28 9.74
N LEU A 60 12.28 -9.98 9.49
CA LEU A 60 11.13 -9.41 8.79
C LEU A 60 11.08 -9.87 7.31
N VAL A 61 12.23 -9.88 6.64
CA VAL A 61 12.33 -10.23 5.22
C VAL A 61 12.24 -11.74 4.98
N GLY A 62 12.83 -12.58 5.84
CA GLY A 62 12.81 -14.04 5.67
C GLY A 62 11.73 -14.73 6.50
N PRO A 63 12.01 -15.10 7.76
CA PRO A 63 11.10 -15.85 8.62
C PRO A 63 9.67 -15.29 8.70
N PHE A 64 9.52 -13.97 8.86
CA PHE A 64 8.20 -13.33 8.94
C PHE A 64 7.45 -13.43 7.61
N ALA A 65 8.08 -13.08 6.49
CA ALA A 65 7.44 -13.13 5.18
C ALA A 65 7.01 -14.56 4.81
N GLN A 66 7.87 -15.56 5.09
CA GLN A 66 7.55 -16.98 4.90
C GLN A 66 6.39 -17.43 5.80
N ALA A 67 6.43 -17.07 7.09
CA ALA A 67 5.37 -17.41 8.04
C ALA A 67 4.03 -16.78 7.65
N LEU A 68 4.05 -15.51 7.22
CA LEU A 68 2.87 -14.79 6.76
C LEU A 68 2.27 -15.45 5.52
N ALA A 69 3.09 -15.76 4.51
CA ALA A 69 2.65 -16.46 3.31
C ALA A 69 1.95 -17.79 3.66
N GLY A 70 2.58 -18.63 4.49
CA GLY A 70 2.01 -19.91 4.89
C GLY A 70 0.71 -19.77 5.70
N LEU A 71 0.58 -18.74 6.53
CA LEU A 71 -0.65 -18.45 7.27
C LEU A 71 -1.78 -18.01 6.33
N LEU A 72 -1.48 -17.18 5.32
CA LEU A 72 -2.45 -16.76 4.31
C LEU A 72 -2.88 -17.93 3.43
N ASP A 73 -1.96 -18.78 2.99
CA ASP A 73 -2.28 -19.98 2.21
C ASP A 73 -3.16 -20.94 3.01
N ALA A 74 -2.85 -21.16 4.30
CA ALA A 74 -3.66 -21.99 5.18
C ALA A 74 -5.05 -21.40 5.45
N TYR A 75 -5.20 -20.07 5.45
CA TYR A 75 -6.49 -19.41 5.53
C TYR A 75 -7.27 -19.56 4.22
N ASN A 76 -6.63 -19.25 3.08
CA ASN A 76 -7.22 -19.29 1.74
C ASN A 76 -7.67 -20.70 1.33
N GLY A 77 -6.96 -21.74 1.76
CA GLY A 77 -7.35 -23.14 1.52
C GLY A 77 -8.64 -23.56 2.23
N ARG A 78 -9.10 -22.79 3.23
CA ARG A 78 -10.37 -23.01 3.95
C ARG A 78 -11.45 -21.99 3.59
N ALA A 79 -11.08 -20.91 2.90
CA ALA A 79 -11.96 -19.81 2.54
C ALA A 79 -12.65 -20.07 1.19
N SER A 80 -13.84 -19.50 1.00
CA SER A 80 -14.43 -19.43 -0.34
C SER A 80 -13.62 -18.49 -1.25
N ALA A 81 -13.78 -18.59 -2.57
CA ALA A 81 -13.06 -17.73 -3.52
C ALA A 81 -13.30 -16.21 -3.27
N GLN A 82 -14.46 -15.84 -2.72
CA GLN A 82 -14.80 -14.44 -2.41
C GLN A 82 -14.18 -13.95 -1.09
N GLU A 83 -13.65 -14.86 -0.27
CA GLU A 83 -13.09 -14.57 1.05
C GLU A 83 -11.57 -14.75 1.10
N GLN A 84 -10.96 -15.19 -0.01
CA GLN A 84 -9.51 -15.32 -0.10
C GLN A 84 -8.84 -13.95 0.09
N VAL A 85 -7.77 -13.96 0.87
CA VAL A 85 -7.00 -12.78 1.22
C VAL A 85 -5.65 -12.86 0.52
N ARG A 86 -5.31 -11.79 -0.19
CA ARG A 86 -4.02 -11.65 -0.86
C ARG A 86 -3.41 -10.32 -0.49
N LEU A 87 -2.15 -10.32 -0.06
CA LEU A 87 -1.48 -9.15 0.48
C LEU A 87 -0.30 -8.71 -0.39
N ARG A 88 -0.11 -7.40 -0.48
CA ARG A 88 1.08 -6.77 -1.02
C ARG A 88 1.83 -6.14 0.14
N MET A 89 3.08 -6.51 0.31
CA MET A 89 3.95 -6.03 1.38
C MET A 89 5.16 -5.36 0.75
N ALA A 90 5.58 -4.23 1.31
CA ALA A 90 6.83 -3.58 0.96
C ALA A 90 7.64 -3.31 2.23
N VAL A 91 8.95 -3.44 2.14
CA VAL A 91 9.90 -3.11 3.22
C VAL A 91 10.91 -2.12 2.67
N HIS A 92 11.05 -1.01 3.39
CA HIS A 92 11.96 0.06 3.05
C HIS A 92 12.54 0.66 4.32
N ARG A 93 13.81 1.04 4.22
CA ARG A 93 14.53 1.80 5.24
C ARG A 93 14.64 3.24 4.78
N GLY A 94 14.08 4.17 5.53
CA GLY A 94 14.08 5.59 5.17
C GLY A 94 13.56 6.48 6.30
N LEU A 95 13.72 7.79 6.14
CA LEU A 95 13.32 8.77 7.14
C LEU A 95 11.81 8.72 7.38
N ALA A 96 11.42 8.54 8.64
CA ALA A 96 10.04 8.56 9.11
C ALA A 96 9.93 9.47 10.32
N GLU A 97 9.13 10.53 10.21
CA GLU A 97 8.92 11.52 11.27
C GLU A 97 7.57 11.30 11.93
N ARG A 98 7.55 11.31 13.27
CA ARG A 98 6.32 11.16 14.03
C ARG A 98 5.58 12.49 14.13
N GLY A 99 4.37 12.55 13.58
CA GLY A 99 3.46 13.69 13.66
C GLY A 99 2.15 13.38 14.39
N PRO A 100 1.25 14.36 14.53
CA PRO A 100 -0.05 14.20 15.21
C PRO A 100 -0.98 13.15 14.57
N LEU A 101 -0.82 12.88 13.27
CA LEU A 101 -1.57 11.89 12.51
C LEU A 101 -0.78 10.59 12.29
N GLY A 102 0.32 10.42 13.03
CA GLY A 102 1.27 9.32 12.95
C GLY A 102 2.47 9.64 12.06
N TYR A 103 3.14 8.63 11.49
CA TYR A 103 4.34 8.82 10.69
C TYR A 103 4.06 9.46 9.34
N HIS A 104 4.99 10.31 8.93
CA HIS A 104 5.06 10.97 7.64
C HIS A 104 6.53 11.12 7.22
N GLY A 105 6.76 11.62 6.01
CA GLY A 105 8.10 11.77 5.44
C GLY A 105 8.35 10.78 4.29
N PRO A 106 9.55 10.84 3.70
CA PRO A 106 9.85 10.15 2.44
C PRO A 106 9.80 8.62 2.58
N GLY A 107 10.19 8.05 3.72
CA GLY A 107 10.15 6.60 3.94
C GLY A 107 8.73 6.03 3.90
N PRO A 108 7.81 6.50 4.77
CA PRO A 108 6.39 6.10 4.76
C PRO A 108 5.69 6.27 3.40
N VAL A 109 5.99 7.36 2.68
CA VAL A 109 5.43 7.62 1.34
C VAL A 109 5.94 6.59 0.34
N LEU A 110 7.25 6.35 0.32
CA LEU A 110 7.88 5.42 -0.62
C LEU A 110 7.38 3.99 -0.40
N VAL A 111 7.39 3.48 0.85
CA VAL A 111 6.97 2.11 1.14
C VAL A 111 5.49 1.88 0.80
N SER A 112 4.63 2.86 1.06
CA SER A 112 3.21 2.78 0.74
C SER A 112 2.97 2.74 -0.77
N ARG A 113 3.68 3.59 -1.53
CA ARG A 113 3.60 3.58 -3.00
C ARG A 113 4.18 2.32 -3.60
N LEU A 114 5.26 1.80 -3.02
CA LEU A 114 5.86 0.55 -3.46
C LEU A 114 4.89 -0.62 -3.28
N ALA A 115 4.24 -0.72 -2.12
CA ALA A 115 3.19 -1.71 -1.85
C ALA A 115 1.99 -1.58 -2.82
N ASP A 116 1.65 -0.34 -3.22
CA ASP A 116 0.60 -0.07 -4.20
C ASP A 116 1.10 0.01 -5.66
N SER A 117 2.33 -0.39 -5.95
CA SER A 117 2.86 -0.26 -7.31
C SER A 117 2.19 -1.23 -8.29
N ARG A 118 2.12 -0.85 -9.58
CA ARG A 118 1.59 -1.73 -10.65
C ARG A 118 2.29 -3.10 -10.72
N PRO A 119 3.63 -3.22 -10.63
CA PRO A 119 4.30 -4.51 -10.65
C PRO A 119 3.80 -5.45 -9.54
N LEU A 120 3.59 -4.95 -8.32
CA LEU A 120 3.12 -5.77 -7.20
C LEU A 120 1.67 -6.21 -7.38
N ARG A 121 0.81 -5.32 -7.89
CA ARG A 121 -0.57 -5.66 -8.25
C ARG A 121 -0.59 -6.78 -9.29
N GLN A 122 0.23 -6.65 -10.33
CA GLN A 122 0.24 -7.62 -11.42
C GLN A 122 0.92 -8.94 -11.04
N ALA A 123 1.93 -8.91 -10.16
CA ALA A 123 2.54 -10.12 -9.63
C ALA A 123 1.51 -11.00 -8.90
N LEU A 124 0.61 -10.40 -8.13
CA LEU A 124 -0.52 -11.12 -7.57
C LEU A 124 -1.52 -11.53 -8.66
N THR A 125 -1.97 -10.63 -9.52
CA THR A 125 -2.97 -11.01 -10.55
C THR A 125 -2.49 -12.15 -11.46
N ALA A 126 -1.20 -12.21 -11.78
CA ALA A 126 -0.59 -13.21 -12.67
C ALA A 126 -0.13 -14.50 -11.95
N SER A 127 -0.25 -14.58 -10.63
CA SER A 127 0.15 -15.76 -9.84
C SER A 127 -0.97 -16.25 -8.93
N THR A 128 -0.79 -17.43 -8.34
CA THR A 128 -1.64 -17.96 -7.27
C THR A 128 -1.15 -17.57 -5.87
N ALA A 129 -0.11 -16.74 -5.77
CA ALA A 129 0.49 -16.38 -4.49
C ALA A 129 -0.46 -15.56 -3.60
N SER A 130 -0.47 -15.85 -2.30
CA SER A 130 -1.23 -15.07 -1.31
C SER A 130 -0.47 -13.86 -0.79
N LEU A 131 0.83 -13.74 -1.09
CA LEU A 131 1.69 -12.62 -0.68
C LEU A 131 2.61 -12.23 -1.84
N ALA A 132 2.82 -10.93 -2.03
CA ALA A 132 3.91 -10.38 -2.84
C ALA A 132 4.73 -9.41 -2.00
N LEU A 133 6.04 -9.61 -1.94
CA LEU A 133 6.96 -8.80 -1.14
C LEU A 133 7.88 -7.99 -2.04
N ALA A 134 7.94 -6.68 -1.80
CA ALA A 134 8.92 -5.79 -2.40
C ALA A 134 9.92 -5.29 -1.37
N LEU A 135 11.19 -5.28 -1.73
CA LEU A 135 12.26 -4.69 -0.93
C LEU A 135 12.87 -3.52 -1.69
N SER A 136 13.09 -2.39 -1.02
CA SER A 136 13.98 -1.37 -1.58
C SER A 136 15.41 -1.89 -1.63
N GLY A 137 16.24 -1.34 -2.54
CA GLY A 137 17.63 -1.79 -2.69
C GLY A 137 18.45 -1.80 -1.41
N GLU A 138 18.30 -0.80 -0.55
CA GLU A 138 19.01 -0.77 0.75
C GLU A 138 18.67 -1.98 1.64
N VAL A 139 17.39 -2.34 1.73
CA VAL A 139 16.91 -3.47 2.53
C VAL A 139 17.36 -4.78 1.91
N PHE A 140 17.22 -4.93 0.59
CA PHE A 140 17.68 -6.13 -0.11
C PHE A 140 19.15 -6.39 0.17
N GLN A 141 20.01 -5.39 0.00
CA GLN A 141 21.46 -5.53 0.22
C GLN A 141 21.82 -5.81 1.69
N ALA A 142 21.08 -5.23 2.64
CA ALA A 142 21.30 -5.47 4.06
C ALA A 142 20.83 -6.86 4.52
N THR A 143 19.84 -7.46 3.83
CA THR A 143 19.17 -8.70 4.25
C THR A 143 19.48 -9.91 3.37
N VAL A 144 20.55 -9.86 2.55
CA VAL A 144 20.94 -10.97 1.65
C VAL A 144 21.21 -12.33 2.35
N PRO A 145 21.18 -12.48 3.69
CA PRO A 145 20.90 -13.79 4.27
C PRO A 145 19.71 -13.76 5.24
N PRO A 146 18.47 -14.01 4.75
CA PRO A 146 17.78 -15.29 5.03
C PRO A 146 16.97 -15.93 3.87
N LEU A 147 16.89 -15.31 2.69
CA LEU A 147 16.29 -15.85 1.46
C LEU A 147 17.36 -15.89 0.35
N ARG A 148 17.23 -16.77 -0.65
CA ARG A 148 18.25 -16.85 -1.72
C ARG A 148 18.03 -15.65 -2.64
N ALA A 149 19.11 -14.94 -2.98
CA ALA A 149 19.02 -13.78 -3.88
C ALA A 149 18.35 -14.11 -5.23
N GLU A 150 18.49 -15.36 -5.69
CA GLU A 150 17.86 -15.90 -6.91
C GLU A 150 16.33 -15.99 -6.83
N ASP A 151 15.74 -16.02 -5.62
CA ASP A 151 14.29 -16.02 -5.42
C ASP A 151 13.68 -14.62 -5.63
N PHE A 152 14.53 -13.59 -5.73
CA PHE A 152 14.10 -12.22 -5.99
C PHE A 152 14.33 -11.84 -7.45
N ARG A 153 13.35 -11.13 -8.01
CA ARG A 153 13.51 -10.44 -9.29
C ARG A 153 13.72 -8.96 -9.05
N GLU A 154 14.83 -8.43 -9.58
CA GLU A 154 15.04 -7.00 -9.65
C GLU A 154 14.08 -6.39 -10.68
N LEU A 155 13.38 -5.33 -10.27
CA LEU A 155 12.49 -4.53 -11.09
C LEU A 155 12.83 -3.07 -10.87
N ARG A 156 12.63 -2.25 -11.90
CA ARG A 156 12.66 -0.80 -11.75
C ARG A 156 11.24 -0.31 -11.53
N VAL A 157 11.01 0.50 -10.50
CA VAL A 157 9.69 1.08 -10.24
C VAL A 157 9.84 2.59 -10.24
N ARG A 158 9.17 3.25 -11.19
CA ARG A 158 8.98 4.70 -11.17
C ARG A 158 7.80 4.99 -10.26
N LEU A 159 8.03 5.79 -9.23
CA LEU A 159 6.99 6.29 -8.35
C LEU A 159 6.65 7.71 -8.80
N ALA A 160 5.37 8.06 -8.91
CA ALA A 160 4.88 9.28 -9.57
C ALA A 160 5.56 10.62 -9.24
N GLU A 161 6.23 10.77 -8.09
CA GLU A 161 6.96 11.99 -7.69
C GLU A 161 8.47 11.94 -7.89
N ARG A 162 9.01 10.79 -8.33
CA ARG A 162 10.44 10.63 -8.60
C ARG A 162 10.67 10.53 -10.10
N GLU A 163 11.57 11.39 -10.58
CA GLU A 163 12.05 11.38 -11.96
C GLU A 163 12.82 10.08 -12.29
N TYR A 164 13.35 9.40 -11.26
CA TYR A 164 14.14 8.19 -11.37
C TYR A 164 13.38 6.95 -10.89
N ALA A 165 13.53 5.86 -11.64
CA ALA A 165 13.06 4.56 -11.23
C ALA A 165 14.00 3.98 -10.17
N GLU A 166 13.45 3.54 -9.05
CA GLU A 166 14.24 2.88 -8.01
C GLU A 166 14.30 1.37 -8.26
N PRO A 167 15.46 0.73 -8.04
CA PRO A 167 15.55 -0.71 -8.08
C PRO A 167 14.86 -1.30 -6.85
N VAL A 168 14.01 -2.29 -7.12
CA VAL A 168 13.17 -3.00 -6.16
C VAL A 168 13.34 -4.48 -6.40
N TRP A 169 13.41 -5.25 -5.32
CA TRP A 169 13.48 -6.71 -5.39
C TRP A 169 12.12 -7.30 -5.01
N LEU A 170 11.50 -7.98 -5.95
CA LEU A 170 10.21 -8.64 -5.78
C LEU A 170 10.40 -10.13 -5.46
N TRP A 171 9.71 -10.61 -4.44
CA TRP A 171 9.64 -12.02 -4.08
C TRP A 171 8.20 -12.51 -4.00
N LEU A 172 8.01 -13.75 -4.41
CA LEU A 172 6.75 -14.49 -4.28
C LEU A 172 7.02 -15.80 -3.51
N PRO A 173 6.19 -16.14 -2.51
CA PRO A 173 6.34 -17.39 -1.77
C PRO A 173 6.01 -18.63 -2.60
N THR A 174 5.13 -18.47 -3.60
CA THR A 174 4.68 -19.54 -4.47
C THR A 174 4.65 -19.06 -5.92
N GLY A 175 5.19 -19.87 -6.81
CA GLY A 175 5.39 -19.52 -8.22
C GLY A 175 6.80 -18.98 -8.50
N ASP A 176 7.11 -18.82 -9.78
CA ASP A 176 8.38 -18.28 -10.25
C ASP A 176 8.18 -16.80 -10.62
N VAL A 177 8.79 -15.89 -9.86
CA VAL A 177 8.72 -14.45 -10.08
C VAL A 177 9.40 -14.02 -11.41
N HIS A 178 10.35 -14.81 -11.91
CA HIS A 178 11.05 -14.58 -13.16
C HIS A 178 10.20 -15.00 -14.37
N ALA A 179 9.25 -15.91 -14.19
CA ALA A 179 8.34 -16.36 -15.23
C ALA A 179 7.16 -15.38 -15.50
N LEU A 180 7.00 -14.34 -14.66
CA LEU A 180 5.89 -13.40 -14.78
C LEU A 180 6.18 -12.28 -15.79
N GLU A 181 5.19 -11.87 -16.56
CA GLU A 181 5.27 -10.65 -17.38
C GLU A 181 4.91 -9.44 -16.51
N LEU A 182 5.92 -8.74 -16.00
CA LEU A 182 5.76 -7.60 -15.09
C LEU A 182 6.25 -6.29 -15.75
N PRO A 183 5.53 -5.19 -15.60
CA PRO A 183 5.88 -3.90 -16.18
C PRO A 183 6.99 -3.30 -15.33
N GLU A 184 8.08 -2.94 -15.96
CA GLU A 184 9.23 -2.29 -15.31
C GLU A 184 9.02 -0.77 -15.11
N ALA A 185 7.78 -0.29 -15.25
CA ALA A 185 7.43 1.11 -15.08
C ALA A 185 5.94 1.28 -14.79
N GLU A 186 5.61 2.19 -13.87
CA GLU A 186 4.31 2.86 -13.94
C GLU A 186 4.30 3.66 -15.26
N PRO A 187 3.35 3.42 -16.19
CA PRO A 187 3.06 4.46 -17.16
C PRO A 187 2.66 5.69 -16.36
N GLN A 188 3.15 6.86 -16.75
CA GLN A 188 2.60 8.11 -16.25
C GLN A 188 1.08 7.96 -16.42
N LEU A 189 0.33 7.98 -15.31
CA LEU A 189 -0.92 8.69 -15.37
C LEU A 189 -0.46 10.10 -15.73
N GLU A 190 -0.50 10.42 -17.02
CA GLU A 190 -0.62 11.81 -17.43
C GLU A 190 -1.60 12.43 -16.43
N PRO A 191 -1.26 13.56 -15.79
CA PRO A 191 -2.28 14.31 -15.08
C PRO A 191 -3.45 14.32 -16.03
N ALA A 192 -4.61 13.79 -15.62
CA ALA A 192 -5.79 13.88 -16.45
C ALA A 192 -5.81 15.34 -16.90
N GLU A 193 -5.57 15.58 -18.20
CA GLU A 193 -5.80 16.89 -18.76
C GLU A 193 -7.17 17.24 -18.22
N PRO A 194 -7.31 18.36 -17.48
CA PRO A 194 -8.61 18.77 -17.00
C PRO A 194 -9.47 18.72 -18.24
N ALA A 195 -10.43 17.78 -18.26
CA ALA A 195 -11.25 17.54 -19.43
C ALA A 195 -11.69 18.93 -19.87
N GLU A 196 -11.22 19.36 -21.05
CA GLU A 196 -11.52 20.69 -21.55
C GLU A 196 -13.03 20.81 -21.40
N PRO A 197 -13.53 21.80 -20.63
CA PRO A 197 -14.95 21.94 -20.47
C PRO A 197 -15.50 22.10 -21.89
N GLU A 198 -16.35 21.14 -22.27
CA GLU A 198 -17.17 21.22 -23.47
C GLU A 198 -17.69 22.67 -23.55
N PRO A 199 -17.47 23.38 -24.68
CA PRO A 199 -17.66 24.82 -24.70
C PRO A 199 -19.11 25.15 -24.35
N ALA A 200 -19.31 25.64 -23.13
CA ALA A 200 -20.56 26.27 -22.73
C ALA A 200 -20.75 27.50 -23.64
N PRO A 201 -21.97 27.76 -24.12
CA PRO A 201 -22.24 28.89 -24.99
C PRO A 201 -21.78 30.19 -24.32
N GLN A 202 -20.97 30.93 -25.07
CA GLN A 202 -20.29 32.16 -24.68
C GLN A 202 -21.28 33.19 -24.12
N ALA A 203 -21.07 33.59 -22.86
CA ALA A 203 -21.50 34.89 -22.38
C ALA A 203 -20.24 35.76 -22.24
N GLU A 204 -20.27 36.92 -22.90
CA GLU A 204 -19.19 37.91 -22.98
C GLU A 204 -18.50 38.19 -21.64
N ALA A 205 -17.17 38.18 -21.69
CA ALA A 205 -16.31 38.66 -20.62
C ALA A 205 -16.24 40.19 -20.58
N PRO A 206 -15.94 40.78 -19.41
CA PRO A 206 -14.99 41.87 -19.31
C PRO A 206 -13.64 41.37 -18.77
N ALA A 207 -12.56 41.89 -19.36
CA ALA A 207 -11.15 41.61 -19.02
C ALA A 207 -10.67 42.39 -17.76
N PRO A 208 -9.38 42.31 -17.40
CA PRO A 208 -8.77 41.35 -16.48
C PRO A 208 -8.49 41.97 -15.09
N GLN A 209 -8.51 41.18 -14.02
CA GLN A 209 -7.94 41.55 -12.72
C GLN A 209 -6.96 40.47 -12.24
N VAL A 210 -5.74 40.91 -11.93
CA VAL A 210 -4.61 40.11 -11.44
C VAL A 210 -4.73 39.92 -9.93
N ASP A 211 -4.27 38.75 -9.45
CA ASP A 211 -4.16 38.24 -8.08
C ASP A 211 -5.44 37.74 -7.37
N ALA A 212 -5.63 36.41 -7.35
CA ALA A 212 -6.42 35.71 -6.35
C ALA A 212 -5.89 34.27 -6.11
N PRO A 213 -5.92 33.75 -4.86
CA PRO A 213 -5.49 32.38 -4.52
C PRO A 213 -6.41 31.32 -5.16
N ALA A 214 -5.87 30.11 -5.37
CA ALA A 214 -6.59 28.97 -5.95
C ALA A 214 -7.96 28.76 -5.28
N PRO A 215 -9.02 28.44 -6.04
CA PRO A 215 -10.38 28.44 -5.51
C PRO A 215 -10.55 27.31 -4.49
N GLN A 216 -10.82 27.70 -3.24
CA GLN A 216 -11.34 26.78 -2.24
C GLN A 216 -12.78 26.41 -2.63
N VAL A 217 -13.00 25.14 -2.98
CA VAL A 217 -14.34 24.63 -3.26
C VAL A 217 -15.04 24.33 -1.94
N VAL A 218 -15.87 25.26 -1.48
CA VAL A 218 -16.71 25.09 -0.28
C VAL A 218 -18.10 24.63 -0.71
N ASN A 219 -18.35 23.33 -0.61
CA ASN A 219 -19.68 22.77 -0.85
C ASN A 219 -20.47 22.77 0.47
N ARG A 220 -21.47 23.65 0.58
CA ARG A 220 -22.41 23.69 1.70
C ARG A 220 -23.69 22.93 1.30
N PHE A 221 -24.01 21.90 2.06
CA PHE A 221 -25.23 21.11 1.89
C PHE A 221 -26.19 21.39 3.04
N GLU A 222 -27.43 21.78 2.71
CA GLU A 222 -28.51 21.90 3.70
C GLU A 222 -29.44 20.69 3.60
N GLY A 223 -28.98 19.56 4.16
CA GLY A 223 -29.71 18.30 4.14
C GLY A 223 -28.84 17.08 4.45
N ALA A 224 -29.45 15.89 4.51
CA ALA A 224 -28.72 14.64 4.71
C ALA A 224 -27.91 14.26 3.46
N VAL A 225 -26.60 14.06 3.63
CA VAL A 225 -25.66 13.71 2.55
C VAL A 225 -25.22 12.25 2.73
N ASP A 226 -25.38 11.44 1.69
CA ASP A 226 -24.80 10.10 1.61
C ASP A 226 -23.38 10.20 1.02
N ALA A 227 -22.37 10.05 1.88
CA ALA A 227 -20.95 10.29 1.55
C ALA A 227 -20.11 9.00 1.47
N ARG A 228 -20.74 7.85 1.18
CA ARG A 228 -20.02 6.58 1.04
C ARG A 228 -19.09 6.61 -0.19
N GLY A 229 -17.80 6.79 0.05
CA GLY A 229 -16.75 6.89 -0.99
C GLY A 229 -16.10 8.27 -1.13
N ALA A 230 -16.52 9.26 -0.33
CA ALA A 230 -15.91 10.59 -0.35
C ALA A 230 -14.60 10.63 0.47
N VAL A 231 -13.58 11.28 -0.08
CA VAL A 231 -12.34 11.64 0.62
C VAL A 231 -12.46 13.11 1.04
N PHE A 232 -12.52 13.38 2.33
CA PHE A 232 -12.59 14.75 2.86
C PHE A 232 -11.23 15.19 3.40
N GLY A 233 -10.76 16.37 2.98
CA GLY A 233 -9.66 17.09 3.62
C GLY A 233 -10.24 18.16 4.55
N ILE A 234 -9.84 18.17 5.82
CA ILE A 234 -10.21 19.22 6.78
C ILE A 234 -8.99 20.13 6.95
N VAL A 235 -9.14 21.40 6.58
CA VAL A 235 -8.14 22.44 6.84
C VAL A 235 -8.65 23.28 8.00
N GLN A 236 -7.88 23.34 9.09
CA GLN A 236 -8.17 24.23 10.21
C GLN A 236 -7.40 25.53 10.01
N ASP A 237 -8.11 26.65 9.84
CA ASP A 237 -7.48 27.96 9.87
C ASP A 237 -7.00 28.29 11.29
N ARG A 238 -5.73 28.68 11.41
CA ARG A 238 -5.21 29.31 12.63
C ARG A 238 -5.33 30.83 12.45
N ARG A 239 -6.05 31.48 13.37
CA ARG A 239 -5.96 32.92 13.57
C ARG A 239 -4.61 33.29 14.16
#